data_AF-A0A1I7WRH8-F1
#
_entry.id   AF-A0A1I7WRH8-F1
#
_cell.length_a   1.000
_cell.length_b   1.000
_cell.length_c   1.000
_cell.angle_alpha   90.00
_cell.angle_beta   90.00
_cell.angle_gamma   90.00
#
_symmetry.space_group_name_H-M   'P 1'
#
loop_
_entity.id
_entity.type
_entity.pdbx_description
1 polymer ?
#
loop_
_entity_poly.entity_id
_entity_poly.type
_entity_poly.pdbx_seq_one_letter_code
_entity_poly.pdbx_strand_id
1 'polypeptide(L)'
;MEDSLEDRISAIENSLGINENTDVSGTSGPLLNDRLKAIEFCEDLIRRRVELLSEFDERLKVVLDTSKVSQVLNQDMTLNEVHDGVYHALEEWKKYTTEINKFKLEYFSLIAACQNYLDEIEVLVSILSKFIQFNICSLFCSIYLQITAIESEAA
;
A
#
# COMPACT_ATOMS: atom_id res chain seq x y z
N MET A 1 -15.64 2.94 48.03
CA MET A 1 -16.58 3.40 49.07
C MET A 1 -17.28 4.59 48.43
N GLU A 2 -18.40 4.34 47.78
CA GLU A 2 -19.24 5.42 47.24
C GLU A 2 -19.98 6.01 48.42
N ASP A 3 -19.68 7.26 48.76
CA ASP A 3 -20.43 7.98 49.80
C ASP A 3 -21.90 8.01 49.38
N SER A 4 -22.78 7.56 50.27
CA SER A 4 -24.22 7.49 50.01
C SER A 4 -24.74 8.88 49.61
N LEU A 5 -25.76 8.94 48.75
CA LEU A 5 -26.43 10.21 48.46
C LEU A 5 -26.91 10.90 49.75
N GLU A 6 -27.31 10.10 50.75
CA GLU A 6 -27.69 10.56 52.08
C GLU A 6 -26.53 11.26 52.83
N ASP A 7 -25.31 10.70 52.73
CA ASP A 7 -24.12 11.26 53.36
C ASP A 7 -23.71 12.58 52.70
N ARG A 8 -23.87 12.66 51.37
CA ARG A 8 -23.60 13.86 50.59
C ARG A 8 -24.63 14.96 50.86
N ILE A 9 -25.90 14.60 51.00
CA ILE A 9 -26.97 15.52 51.39
C ILE A 9 -26.73 16.02 52.82
N SER A 10 -26.41 15.12 53.76
CA SER A 10 -26.10 15.48 55.15
C SER A 10 -24.86 16.39 55.26
N ALA A 11 -23.83 16.15 54.45
CA ALA A 11 -22.65 17.02 54.38
C ALA A 11 -22.99 18.42 53.83
N ILE A 12 -23.87 18.49 52.84
CA ILE A 12 -24.36 19.74 52.29
C ILE A 12 -25.18 20.48 53.34
N GLU A 13 -26.17 19.86 53.97
CA GLU A 13 -27.02 20.47 55.01
C GLU A 13 -26.21 21.01 56.19
N ASN A 14 -25.20 20.25 56.64
CA ASN A 14 -24.28 20.69 57.67
C ASN A 14 -23.41 21.87 57.23
N SER A 15 -22.95 21.91 55.97
CA SER A 15 -22.19 23.03 55.42
C SER A 15 -23.05 24.30 55.23
N LEU A 16 -24.35 24.13 54.97
CA LEU A 16 -25.31 25.20 54.74
C LEU A 16 -25.98 25.70 56.03
N GLY A 17 -25.69 25.08 57.18
CA GLY A 17 -26.27 25.44 58.48
C GLY A 17 -27.78 25.19 58.57
N ILE A 18 -28.33 24.30 57.74
CA ILE A 18 -29.75 23.95 57.70
C ILE A 18 -29.97 22.75 58.63
N ASN A 19 -29.70 22.92 59.93
CA ASN A 19 -30.07 21.94 60.93
C ASN A 19 -31.42 22.35 61.54
N GLU A 20 -32.34 21.40 61.65
CA GLU A 20 -33.79 21.55 61.79
C GLU A 20 -34.27 22.12 63.15
N ASN A 21 -33.51 22.98 63.84
CA ASN A 21 -33.88 23.39 65.22
C ASN A 21 -33.32 24.73 65.74
N THR A 22 -33.28 25.81 64.95
CA THR A 22 -32.98 27.15 65.48
C THR A 22 -33.86 28.27 64.89
N ASP A 23 -35.18 28.09 64.98
CA ASP A 23 -36.04 29.24 65.22
C ASP A 23 -35.94 29.55 66.72
N VAL A 24 -35.16 30.57 67.11
CA VAL A 24 -35.39 31.47 68.26
C VAL A 24 -34.19 32.43 68.43
N SER A 25 -34.53 33.72 68.54
CA SER A 25 -33.73 34.82 69.11
C SER A 25 -32.62 35.47 68.25
N GLY A 26 -32.99 36.56 67.55
CA GLY A 26 -32.37 37.87 67.82
C GLY A 26 -31.02 38.24 67.18
N THR A 27 -30.41 37.41 66.34
CA THR A 27 -29.17 37.74 65.58
C THR A 27 -29.29 37.32 64.12
N SER A 28 -30.22 37.93 63.39
CA SER A 28 -30.63 37.49 62.06
C SER A 28 -29.69 37.90 60.90
N GLY A 29 -28.76 38.83 61.09
CA GLY A 29 -27.89 39.32 60.01
C GLY A 29 -26.85 38.32 59.48
N PRO A 30 -26.02 37.69 60.34
CA PRO A 30 -24.94 36.78 59.90
C PRO A 30 -25.47 35.46 59.33
N LEU A 31 -26.50 34.87 59.96
CA LEU A 31 -27.07 33.58 59.55
C LEU A 31 -27.77 33.65 58.19
N LEU A 32 -28.47 34.75 57.91
CA LEU A 32 -29.07 35.00 56.59
C LEU A 32 -28.00 35.21 55.52
N ASN A 33 -26.90 35.89 55.85
CA ASN A 33 -25.80 36.11 54.91
C ASN A 33 -25.09 34.80 54.54
N ASP A 34 -24.89 33.92 55.51
CA ASP A 34 -24.28 32.60 55.25
C ASP A 34 -25.21 31.71 54.42
N ARG A 35 -26.53 31.74 54.69
CA ARG A 35 -27.54 31.09 53.85
C ARG A 35 -27.61 31.69 52.43
N LEU A 36 -27.35 32.99 52.27
CA LEU A 36 -27.32 33.65 50.96
C LEU A 36 -26.11 33.18 50.12
N LYS A 37 -24.91 33.16 50.72
CA LYS A 37 -23.67 32.67 50.06
C LYS A 37 -23.79 31.20 49.64
N ALA A 38 -24.43 30.42 50.49
CA ALA A 38 -24.81 29.04 50.25
C ALA A 38 -25.67 28.90 48.97
N ILE A 39 -26.71 29.72 48.85
CA ILE A 39 -27.59 29.75 47.68
C ILE A 39 -26.82 30.21 46.43
N GLU A 40 -25.99 31.25 46.53
CA GLU A 40 -25.15 31.72 45.42
C GLU A 40 -24.19 30.63 44.92
N PHE A 41 -23.54 29.91 45.83
CA PHE A 41 -22.67 28.78 45.48
C PHE A 41 -23.44 27.65 44.76
N CYS A 42 -24.64 27.31 45.25
CA CYS A 42 -25.50 26.34 44.58
C CYS A 42 -25.96 26.82 43.20
N GLU A 43 -26.27 28.11 43.04
CA GLU A 43 -26.66 28.71 41.77
C GLU A 43 -25.51 28.63 40.75
N ASP A 44 -24.28 28.94 41.17
CA ASP A 44 -23.09 28.84 40.33
C ASP A 44 -22.81 27.39 39.90
N LEU A 45 -22.98 26.41 40.81
CA LEU A 45 -22.88 24.99 40.48
C LEU A 45 -23.93 24.57 39.45
N ILE A 46 -25.17 25.02 39.60
CA ILE A 46 -26.26 24.73 38.65
C ILE A 46 -25.92 25.33 37.29
N ARG A 47 -25.48 26.60 37.24
CA ARG A 47 -25.10 27.28 36.00
C ARG A 47 -23.97 26.53 35.29
N ARG A 48 -22.93 26.14 36.02
CA ARG A 48 -21.81 25.38 35.45
C ARG A 48 -22.24 24.02 34.93
N ARG A 49 -23.17 23.35 35.61
CA ARG A 49 -23.71 22.06 35.18
C ARG A 49 -24.54 22.19 33.90
N VAL A 50 -25.32 23.27 33.76
CA VAL A 50 -26.07 23.56 32.53
C VAL A 50 -25.11 23.77 31.34
N GLU A 51 -24.03 24.52 31.54
CA GLU A 51 -23.01 24.72 30.49
C GLU A 51 -22.37 23.39 30.04
N LEU A 52 -21.97 22.54 30.99
CA LEU A 52 -21.38 21.24 30.67
C LEU A 52 -22.36 20.30 29.95
N LEU A 53 -23.64 20.33 30.34
CA LEU A 53 -24.68 19.56 29.65
C LEU A 53 -24.92 20.06 28.23
N SER A 54 -24.86 21.39 28.02
CA SER A 54 -24.96 21.99 26.69
C SER A 54 -23.79 21.56 25.79
N GLU A 55 -22.56 21.63 26.31
CA GLU A 55 -21.36 21.19 25.58
C GLU A 55 -21.40 19.68 25.26
N PHE A 56 -21.88 18.88 26.22
CA PHE A 56 -22.05 17.45 26.02
C PHE A 56 -23.06 17.14 24.91
N ASP A 57 -24.22 17.81 24.89
CA ASP A 57 -25.25 17.64 23.85
C ASP A 57 -24.74 17.99 22.45
N GLU A 58 -23.96 19.08 22.33
CA GLU A 58 -23.34 19.46 21.06
C GLU A 58 -22.35 18.41 20.55
N ARG A 59 -21.49 17.89 21.42
CA ARG A 59 -20.55 16.82 21.06
C ARG A 59 -21.25 15.52 20.70
N LEU A 60 -22.34 15.19 21.39
CA LEU A 60 -23.12 13.98 21.13
C LEU A 60 -23.69 13.97 19.71
N LYS A 61 -24.15 15.11 19.20
CA LYS A 61 -24.68 15.23 17.83
C LYS A 61 -23.67 14.83 16.76
N VAL A 62 -22.40 15.16 16.97
CA VAL A 62 -21.32 14.81 16.04
C VAL A 62 -20.98 13.32 16.14
N VAL A 63 -20.89 12.79 17.37
CA VAL A 63 -20.54 11.37 17.60
C VAL A 63 -21.64 10.42 17.13
N LEU A 64 -22.90 10.82 17.28
CA LEU A 64 -24.06 10.06 16.84
C LEU A 64 -24.40 10.27 15.36
N ASP A 65 -23.62 11.07 14.62
CA ASP A 65 -23.76 11.17 13.17
C ASP A 65 -23.32 9.85 12.50
N THR A 66 -24.28 8.94 12.39
CA THR A 66 -24.13 7.63 11.78
C THR A 66 -23.98 7.68 10.25
N SER A 67 -24.16 8.85 9.61
CA SER A 67 -23.99 8.99 8.16
C SER A 67 -22.57 8.61 7.72
N LYS A 68 -21.57 8.94 8.53
CA LYS A 68 -20.16 8.58 8.30
C LYS A 68 -19.91 7.08 8.46
N VAL A 69 -20.59 6.43 9.40
CA VAL A 69 -20.48 4.97 9.59
C VAL A 69 -21.03 4.23 8.37
N SER A 70 -22.16 4.67 7.82
CA SER A 70 -22.70 4.11 6.58
C SER A 70 -21.79 4.34 5.36
N GLN A 71 -21.08 5.48 5.30
CA GLN A 71 -20.08 5.73 4.26
C GLN A 71 -18.91 4.76 4.32
N VAL A 72 -18.44 4.40 5.53
CA VAL A 72 -17.36 3.42 5.72
C VAL A 72 -17.75 2.06 5.15
N LEU A 73 -18.98 1.60 5.36
CA LEU A 73 -19.46 0.32 4.79
C LEU A 73 -19.47 0.31 3.26
N ASN A 74 -19.90 1.42 2.63
CA ASN A 74 -19.87 1.53 1.17
C ASN A 74 -18.42 1.59 0.63
N GLN A 75 -17.53 2.27 1.34
CA GLN A 75 -16.12 2.33 1.00
C GLN A 75 -15.44 0.96 1.14
N ASP A 76 -15.81 0.17 2.13
CA ASP A 76 -15.29 -1.19 2.33
C ASP A 76 -15.63 -2.11 1.16
N MET A 77 -16.88 -2.08 0.68
CA MET A 77 -17.28 -2.82 -0.53
C MET A 77 -16.46 -2.39 -1.76
N THR A 78 -16.30 -1.09 -1.96
CA THR A 78 -15.51 -0.55 -3.08
C THR A 78 -14.04 -0.97 -2.97
N LEU A 79 -13.49 -0.96 -1.75
CA LEU A 79 -12.11 -1.37 -1.49
C LEU A 79 -11.91 -2.86 -1.81
N ASN A 80 -12.87 -3.71 -1.47
CA ASN A 80 -12.83 -5.13 -1.80
C ASN A 80 -12.88 -5.37 -3.33
N GLU A 81 -13.73 -4.64 -4.06
CA GLU A 81 -13.76 -4.71 -5.53
C GLU A 81 -12.42 -4.31 -6.16
N VAL A 82 -11.81 -3.22 -5.66
CA VAL A 82 -10.49 -2.77 -6.12
C VAL A 82 -9.41 -3.80 -5.77
N HIS A 83 -9.45 -4.37 -4.56
CA HIS A 83 -8.52 -5.41 -4.13
C HIS A 83 -8.59 -6.62 -5.07
N ASP A 84 -9.78 -7.11 -5.36
CA ASP A 84 -9.98 -8.28 -6.21
C ASP A 84 -9.56 -7.99 -7.66
N GLY A 85 -9.84 -6.78 -8.16
CA GLY A 85 -9.37 -6.33 -9.48
C GLY A 85 -7.85 -6.28 -9.58
N VAL A 86 -7.17 -5.75 -8.56
CA VAL A 86 -5.70 -5.71 -8.50
C VAL A 86 -5.12 -7.11 -8.42
N TYR A 87 -5.71 -7.99 -7.59
CA TYR A 87 -5.27 -9.36 -7.46
C TYR A 87 -5.37 -10.12 -8.79
N HIS A 88 -6.49 -9.98 -9.49
CA HIS A 88 -6.68 -10.62 -10.79
C HIS A 88 -5.69 -10.11 -11.84
N ALA A 89 -5.52 -8.79 -11.94
CA ALA A 89 -4.57 -8.18 -12.87
C ALA A 89 -3.12 -8.64 -12.59
N LEU A 90 -2.76 -8.82 -11.30
CA LEU A 90 -1.44 -9.31 -10.91
C LEU A 90 -1.22 -10.75 -11.37
N GLU A 91 -2.21 -11.63 -11.21
CA GLU A 91 -2.13 -13.02 -11.66
C GLU A 91 -2.04 -13.11 -13.20
N GLU A 92 -2.81 -12.30 -13.93
CA GLU A 92 -2.67 -12.22 -15.38
C GLU A 92 -1.27 -11.74 -15.80
N TRP A 93 -0.74 -10.71 -15.14
CA TRP A 93 0.60 -10.22 -15.44
C TRP A 93 1.69 -11.26 -15.19
N LYS A 94 1.59 -12.05 -14.10
CA LYS A 94 2.50 -13.17 -13.84
C LYS A 94 2.44 -14.23 -14.95
N LYS A 95 1.23 -14.56 -15.41
CA LYS A 95 1.03 -15.50 -16.53
C LYS A 95 1.71 -15.00 -17.80
N TYR A 96 1.44 -13.76 -18.21
CA TYR A 96 2.07 -13.17 -19.40
C TYR A 96 3.59 -13.10 -19.30
N THR A 97 4.11 -12.76 -18.11
CA THR A 97 5.56 -12.74 -17.86
C THR A 97 6.18 -14.12 -18.05
N THR A 98 5.48 -15.18 -17.60
CA THR A 98 5.93 -16.56 -17.77
C THR A 98 5.91 -16.98 -19.25
N GLU A 99 4.85 -16.64 -19.98
CA GLU A 99 4.72 -16.92 -21.41
C GLU A 99 5.82 -16.22 -22.22
N ILE A 100 6.11 -14.94 -21.94
CA ILE A 100 7.19 -14.19 -22.57
C ILE A 100 8.54 -14.82 -22.30
N ASN A 101 8.80 -15.26 -21.06
CA ASN A 101 10.05 -15.92 -20.71
C ASN A 101 10.21 -17.25 -21.45
N LYS A 102 9.13 -18.02 -21.59
CA LYS A 102 9.13 -19.26 -22.38
C LYS A 102 9.43 -18.96 -23.85
N PHE A 103 8.74 -18.00 -24.45
CA PHE A 103 8.98 -17.58 -25.83
C PHE A 103 10.44 -17.14 -26.04
N LYS A 104 10.99 -16.36 -25.11
CA LYS A 104 12.38 -15.89 -25.16
C LYS A 104 13.38 -17.05 -25.15
N LEU A 105 13.13 -18.09 -24.35
CA LEU A 105 13.97 -19.29 -24.33
C LEU A 105 13.91 -20.03 -25.68
N GLU A 106 12.72 -20.25 -26.21
CA GLU A 106 12.52 -20.91 -27.51
C GLU A 106 13.19 -20.12 -28.65
N TYR A 107 13.05 -18.79 -28.64
CA TYR A 107 13.71 -17.89 -29.59
C TYR A 107 15.23 -18.03 -29.53
N PHE A 108 15.84 -18.03 -28.34
CA PHE A 108 17.29 -18.19 -28.23
C PHE A 108 17.76 -19.59 -28.67
N SER A 109 16.99 -20.64 -28.39
CA SER A 109 17.29 -21.97 -28.92
C SER A 109 17.26 -22.01 -30.45
N LEU A 110 16.30 -21.33 -31.09
CA LEU A 110 16.25 -21.22 -32.53
C LEU A 110 17.45 -20.46 -33.10
N ILE A 111 17.80 -19.31 -32.50
CA ILE A 111 18.98 -18.52 -32.91
C ILE A 111 20.26 -19.35 -32.81
N ALA A 112 20.45 -20.08 -31.70
CA ALA A 112 21.60 -20.95 -31.53
C ALA A 112 21.67 -22.06 -32.60
N ALA A 113 20.52 -22.67 -32.94
CA ALA A 113 20.46 -23.65 -34.02
C ALA A 113 20.83 -23.04 -35.37
N CYS A 114 20.31 -21.85 -35.70
CA CYS A 114 20.67 -21.13 -36.92
C CYS A 114 22.16 -20.78 -36.98
N GLN A 115 22.75 -20.37 -35.87
CA GLN A 115 24.20 -20.09 -35.77
C GLN A 115 25.02 -21.34 -36.06
N ASN A 116 24.67 -22.49 -35.46
CA ASN A 116 25.36 -23.75 -35.73
C ASN A 116 25.29 -24.14 -37.21
N TYR A 117 24.12 -23.99 -37.85
CA TYR A 117 23.99 -24.25 -39.29
C TYR A 117 24.82 -23.29 -40.15
N LEU A 118 24.90 -22.02 -39.75
CA LEU A 118 25.71 -21.03 -40.45
C LEU A 118 27.21 -21.39 -40.34
N ASP A 119 27.68 -21.76 -39.16
CA ASP A 119 29.04 -22.22 -38.92
C ASP A 119 29.39 -23.47 -39.76
N GLU A 120 28.46 -24.44 -39.84
CA GLU A 120 28.62 -25.63 -40.69
C GLU A 120 28.76 -25.26 -42.17
N ILE A 121 27.94 -24.33 -42.66
CA ILE A 121 28.01 -23.84 -44.04
C ILE A 121 29.33 -23.11 -44.29
N GLU A 122 29.79 -22.27 -43.36
CA GLU A 122 31.07 -21.58 -43.47
C GLU A 122 32.25 -22.55 -43.59
N VAL A 123 32.24 -23.64 -42.80
CA VAL A 123 33.24 -24.71 -42.89
C VAL A 123 33.19 -25.37 -44.27
N LEU A 124 32.00 -25.72 -44.78
CA LEU A 124 31.85 -26.33 -46.10
C LEU A 124 32.34 -25.40 -47.21
N VAL A 125 32.01 -24.11 -47.16
CA VAL A 125 32.49 -23.10 -48.12
C VAL A 125 34.01 -23.00 -48.08
N SER A 126 34.62 -23.01 -46.90
CA SER A 126 36.08 -22.98 -46.73
C SER A 126 36.75 -24.21 -47.36
N ILE A 127 36.19 -25.41 -47.15
CA ILE A 127 36.68 -26.66 -47.76
C ILE A 127 36.57 -26.58 -49.28
N LEU A 128 35.41 -26.19 -49.79
CA LEU A 128 35.16 -26.10 -51.24
C LEU A 128 36.11 -25.09 -51.90
N SER A 129 36.33 -23.94 -51.26
CA SER A 129 37.26 -22.91 -51.72
C SER A 129 38.69 -23.45 -51.82
N LYS A 130 39.18 -24.15 -50.79
CA LYS A 130 40.51 -24.79 -50.82
C LYS A 130 40.61 -25.86 -51.91
N PHE A 131 39.57 -26.65 -52.10
CA PHE A 131 39.52 -27.67 -53.15
C PHE A 131 39.60 -27.03 -54.54
N ILE A 132 38.81 -25.98 -54.80
CA ILE A 132 38.85 -25.23 -56.06
C ILE A 132 40.24 -24.65 -56.29
N GLN A 133 40.82 -23.99 -55.29
CA GLN A 133 42.17 -23.42 -55.38
C GLN A 133 43.22 -24.48 -55.72
N PHE A 134 43.17 -25.65 -55.07
CA PHE A 134 44.07 -26.77 -55.37
C PHE A 134 43.94 -27.25 -56.81
N ASN A 135 42.71 -27.47 -57.30
CA ASN A 135 42.47 -27.93 -58.66
C ASN A 135 42.94 -26.91 -59.71
N ILE A 136 42.69 -25.62 -59.48
CA ILE A 136 43.18 -24.54 -60.36
C ILE A 136 44.70 -24.56 -60.41
N CYS A 137 45.39 -24.59 -59.26
CA CYS A 137 46.86 -24.65 -59.21
C CYS A 137 47.42 -25.90 -59.91
N SER A 138 46.80 -27.06 -59.71
CA SER A 138 47.20 -28.31 -60.37
C SER A 138 47.07 -28.23 -61.90
N LEU A 139 45.94 -27.69 -62.39
CA LEU A 139 45.71 -27.47 -63.82
C LEU A 139 46.77 -26.52 -64.41
N PHE A 140 47.04 -25.39 -63.74
CA PHE A 140 48.07 -24.43 -64.16
C PHE A 140 49.46 -25.08 -64.23
N CYS A 141 49.85 -25.87 -63.22
CA CYS A 141 51.12 -26.61 -63.24
C CYS A 141 51.19 -27.61 -64.40
N SER A 142 50.10 -28.35 -64.65
CA SER A 142 50.08 -29.32 -65.76
C SER A 142 50.18 -28.64 -67.12
N ILE A 143 49.49 -27.54 -67.33
CA ILE A 143 49.56 -26.76 -68.57
C ILE A 143 50.97 -26.19 -68.76
N TYR A 144 51.55 -25.61 -67.70
CA TYR A 144 52.90 -25.06 -67.75
C TYR A 144 53.93 -26.13 -68.15
N LEU A 145 53.88 -27.31 -67.53
CA LEU A 145 54.76 -28.43 -67.87
C LEU A 145 54.61 -28.86 -69.33
N GLN A 146 53.37 -28.97 -69.83
CA GLN A 146 53.12 -29.30 -71.24
C GLN A 146 53.69 -28.26 -72.19
N ILE A 147 53.51 -26.96 -71.90
CA ILE A 147 54.08 -25.88 -72.72
C ILE A 147 55.61 -25.96 -72.74
N THR A 148 56.24 -26.10 -71.57
CA THR A 148 57.71 -26.20 -71.49
C THR A 148 58.28 -27.43 -72.21
N ALA A 149 57.55 -28.56 -72.20
CA ALA A 149 57.95 -29.75 -72.94
C ALA A 149 57.91 -29.51 -74.46
N ILE A 150 56.83 -28.90 -74.96
CA ILE A 150 56.68 -28.55 -76.39
C ILE A 150 57.78 -27.58 -76.82
N GLU A 151 58.07 -26.56 -76.01
CA GLU A 151 59.14 -25.60 -76.30
C GLU A 151 60.52 -26.26 -76.35
N SER A 152 60.77 -27.27 -75.51
CA SER A 152 62.04 -28.02 -75.50
C SER A 152 62.20 -28.97 -76.70
N GLU A 153 61.11 -29.54 -77.21
CA GLU A 153 61.14 -30.39 -78.41
C GLU A 153 61.30 -29.59 -79.70
N ALA A 154 60.93 -28.30 -79.68
CA ALA A 154 61.02 -27.40 -80.82
C ALA A 154 62.38 -26.70 -80.98
N ALA A 155 63.26 -26.79 -79.97
CA ALA A 155 64.59 -26.16 -79.90
C ALA A 155 65.71 -27.16 -80.24
#